data_AF-A0A497A9W7-F1
#
_entry.id   AF-A0A497A9W7-F1
#
_cell.length_a   1.000
_cell.length_b   1.000
_cell.length_c   1.000
_cell.angle_alpha   90.00
_cell.angle_beta   90.00
_cell.angle_gamma   90.00
#
_symmetry.space_group_name_H-M   'P 1'
#
loop_
_entity.id
_entity.type
_entity.pdbx_description
1 polymer ?
#
loop_
_entity_poly.entity_id
_entity_poly.type
_entity_poly.pdbx_seq_one_letter_code
_entity_poly.pdbx_strand_id
1 'polypeptide(L)'
;MSLPKPNRSQLTIGIAIVIALAIAGGIAWGFGQQLVLARQMRAEEVRLEQAVAAEQARHDALVEMLEYVKSDEYVEHWARKEAKMAKPGEVAVVPLTGMEEEPNIDAQSAEPPASESRPFWVEWWELVFNPTGP
;
A
#
# COMPACT_ATOMS: atom_id res chain seq x y z
N MET A 1 -27.12 22.69 -66.40
CA MET A 1 -26.39 23.43 -65.34
C MET A 1 -24.92 23.52 -65.74
N SER A 2 -24.51 24.65 -66.30
CA SER A 2 -23.11 24.90 -66.69
C SER A 2 -22.30 25.25 -65.45
N LEU A 3 -21.29 24.44 -65.13
CA LEU A 3 -20.35 24.72 -64.05
C LEU A 3 -19.60 26.03 -64.36
N PRO A 4 -19.54 26.98 -63.41
CA PRO A 4 -18.81 28.23 -63.60
C PRO A 4 -17.33 27.92 -63.80
N LYS A 5 -16.76 28.42 -64.91
CA LYS A 5 -15.34 28.24 -65.26
C LYS A 5 -14.49 28.97 -64.21
N PRO A 6 -13.68 28.27 -63.40
CA PRO A 6 -12.95 28.90 -62.32
C PRO A 6 -11.92 29.87 -62.89
N ASN A 7 -11.94 31.11 -62.39
CA ASN A 7 -10.94 32.11 -62.74
C ASN A 7 -9.57 31.69 -62.20
N ARG A 8 -8.50 31.91 -62.99
CA ARG A 8 -7.13 31.50 -62.64
C ARG A 8 -6.71 32.00 -61.25
N SER A 9 -7.21 33.16 -60.82
CA SER A 9 -6.96 33.72 -59.48
C SER A 9 -7.62 32.94 -58.34
N GLN A 10 -8.81 32.37 -58.56
CA GLN A 10 -9.48 31.53 -57.55
C GLN A 10 -8.71 30.22 -57.33
N LEU A 11 -8.13 29.68 -58.41
CA LEU A 11 -7.31 28.48 -58.36
C LEU A 11 -5.97 28.75 -57.63
N THR A 12 -5.33 29.90 -57.86
CA THR A 12 -4.12 30.29 -57.13
C THR A 12 -4.38 30.56 -55.64
N ILE A 13 -5.52 31.17 -55.29
CA ILE A 13 -5.92 31.40 -53.89
C ILE A 13 -6.18 30.07 -53.19
N GLY A 14 -6.89 29.14 -53.84
CA GLY A 14 -7.12 27.80 -53.31
C GLY A 14 -5.82 27.04 -53.04
N ILE A 15 -4.87 27.07 -53.99
CA ILE A 15 -3.55 26.44 -53.82
C ILE A 15 -2.78 27.09 -52.66
N ALA A 16 -2.78 28.42 -52.55
CA ALA A 16 -2.10 29.12 -51.46
C ALA A 16 -2.66 28.73 -50.08
N ILE A 17 -3.98 28.58 -49.96
CA ILE A 17 -4.62 28.12 -48.72
C ILE A 17 -4.21 26.69 -48.37
N VAL A 18 -4.19 25.78 -49.35
CA VAL A 18 -3.76 24.39 -49.12
C VAL A 18 -2.31 24.32 -48.67
N ILE A 19 -1.42 25.11 -49.28
CA ILE A 19 -0.01 25.19 -48.86
C ILE A 19 0.11 25.76 -47.45
N ALA A 20 -0.62 26.83 -47.13
CA ALA A 20 -0.61 27.42 -45.80
C ALA A 20 -1.10 26.43 -44.73
N LEU A 21 -2.16 25.67 -45.02
CA LEU A 21 -2.67 24.61 -44.14
C LEU A 21 -1.67 23.46 -43.98
N ALA A 22 -0.97 23.06 -45.05
CA ALA A 22 0.06 22.03 -44.98
C ALA A 22 1.24 22.46 -44.09
N ILE A 23 1.69 23.72 -44.21
CA ILE A 23 2.74 24.28 -43.37
C ILE A 23 2.29 24.36 -41.91
N ALA A 24 1.09 24.90 -41.67
CA ALA A 24 0.52 25.00 -40.32
C ALA A 24 0.35 23.62 -39.66
N GLY A 25 -0.12 22.62 -40.42
CA GLY A 25 -0.26 21.24 -39.96
C GLY A 25 1.09 20.60 -39.61
N GLY A 26 2.12 20.82 -40.44
CA GLY A 26 3.48 20.34 -40.18
C GLY A 26 4.08 20.94 -38.90
N ILE A 27 3.90 22.24 -38.69
CA ILE A 27 4.32 22.94 -37.47
C ILE A 27 3.56 22.40 -36.26
N ALA A 28 2.22 22.31 -36.32
CA ALA A 28 1.41 21.80 -35.22
C ALA A 28 1.79 20.37 -34.82
N TRP A 29 2.13 19.51 -35.80
CA TRP A 29 2.60 18.16 -35.54
C TRP A 29 3.96 18.13 -34.84
N GLY A 30 4.94 18.91 -35.34
CA GLY A 30 6.28 18.97 -34.76
C GLY A 30 6.29 19.52 -33.33
N PHE A 31 5.58 20.63 -33.08
CA PHE A 31 5.46 21.21 -31.74
C PHE A 31 4.60 20.34 -30.81
N GLY A 32 3.56 19.68 -31.34
CA GLY A 32 2.72 18.78 -30.57
C GLY A 32 3.51 17.60 -29.98
N GLN A 33 4.37 16.97 -30.78
CA GLN A 33 5.23 15.88 -30.31
C GLN A 33 6.25 16.33 -29.26
N GLN A 34 6.88 17.49 -29.45
CA GLN A 34 7.85 18.04 -28.48
C GLN A 34 7.19 18.36 -27.13
N LEU A 35 5.98 18.92 -27.14
CA LEU A 35 5.24 19.22 -25.91
C LEU A 35 4.84 17.95 -25.14
N VAL A 36 4.49 16.88 -25.85
CA VAL A 36 4.17 15.59 -25.21
C VAL A 36 5.41 14.98 -24.58
N LEU A 37 6.55 14.96 -25.29
CA LEU A 37 7.81 14.45 -24.76
C LEU A 37 8.28 15.25 -23.54
N ALA A 38 8.21 16.58 -23.60
CA ALA A 38 8.59 17.44 -22.47
C ALA A 38 7.70 17.20 -21.24
N ARG A 39 6.40 16.94 -21.43
CA ARG A 39 5.49 16.59 -20.34
C ARG A 39 5.79 15.21 -19.75
N GLN A 40 6.10 14.22 -20.59
CA GLN A 40 6.47 12.89 -20.12
C GLN A 40 7.76 12.93 -19.29
N MET A 41 8.79 13.61 -19.78
CA MET A 41 10.06 13.78 -19.04
C MET A 41 9.85 14.45 -17.68
N ARG A 42 9.05 15.52 -17.62
CA ARG A 42 8.72 16.18 -16.34
C ARG A 42 7.94 15.27 -15.40
N ALA A 43 7.00 14.47 -15.92
CA ALA A 43 6.23 13.54 -15.10
C ALA A 43 7.13 12.42 -14.54
N GLU A 44 8.08 11.93 -15.34
CA GLU A 44 9.07 10.96 -14.89
C GLU A 44 10.01 11.57 -13.84
N GLU A 45 10.51 12.77 -14.06
CA GLU A 45 11.35 13.52 -13.11
C GLU A 45 10.65 13.66 -11.75
N VAL A 46 9.42 14.15 -11.72
CA VAL A 46 8.63 14.27 -10.48
C VAL A 46 8.43 12.91 -9.81
N ARG A 47 8.18 11.84 -10.58
CA ARG A 47 8.02 10.49 -10.03
C ARG A 47 9.32 9.98 -9.40
N LEU A 48 10.46 10.22 -10.04
CA LEU A 48 11.78 9.86 -9.57
C LEU A 48 12.14 10.63 -8.30
N GLU A 49 11.90 11.95 -8.28
CA GLU A 49 12.12 12.79 -7.10
C GLU A 49 11.28 12.32 -5.91
N GLN A 50 10.01 12.00 -6.12
CA GLN A 50 9.15 11.45 -5.07
C GLN A 50 9.66 10.11 -4.54
N ALA A 51 10.13 9.22 -5.41
CA ALA A 51 10.69 7.94 -5.01
C ALA A 51 11.96 8.12 -4.17
N VAL A 52 12.86 9.03 -4.58
CA VAL A 52 14.07 9.36 -3.82
C VAL A 52 13.72 9.98 -2.46
N ALA A 53 12.77 10.92 -2.42
CA ALA A 53 12.35 11.55 -1.17
C ALA A 53 11.74 10.53 -0.19
N ALA A 54 10.92 9.60 -0.68
CA ALA A 54 10.36 8.53 0.14
C ALA A 54 11.44 7.59 0.69
N GLU A 55 12.43 7.23 -0.12
CA GLU A 55 13.51 6.35 0.31
C GLU A 55 14.47 7.04 1.28
N GLN A 56 14.73 8.34 1.10
CA GLN A 56 15.51 9.14 2.04
C GLN A 56 14.80 9.23 3.39
N ALA A 57 13.49 9.50 3.40
CA ALA A 57 12.71 9.54 4.64
C ALA A 57 12.73 8.21 5.38
N ARG A 58 12.68 7.08 4.65
CA ARG A 58 12.84 5.75 5.23
C ARG A 58 14.23 5.57 5.82
N HIS A 59 15.28 5.90 5.06
CA HIS A 59 16.65 5.81 5.53
C HIS A 59 16.83 6.57 6.85
N ASP A 60 16.36 7.81 6.91
CA ASP A 60 16.51 8.65 8.10
C ASP A 60 15.75 8.06 9.31
N ALA A 61 14.53 7.55 9.10
CA ALA A 61 13.79 6.85 10.16
C ALA A 61 14.49 5.56 10.64
N LEU A 62 15.13 4.81 9.72
CA LEU A 62 15.90 3.62 10.07
C LEU A 62 17.17 3.99 10.86
N VAL A 63 17.82 5.09 10.51
CA VAL A 63 19.00 5.59 11.23
C VAL A 63 18.60 6.02 12.65
N GLU A 64 17.52 6.75 12.82
CA GLU A 64 17.00 7.14 14.14
C GLU A 64 16.66 5.91 14.99
N MET A 65 15.98 4.92 14.41
CA MET A 65 15.69 3.65 15.10
C MET A 65 16.97 2.91 15.51
N LEU A 66 17.97 2.90 14.63
CA LEU A 66 19.27 2.28 14.91
C LEU A 66 19.96 2.98 16.07
N GLU A 67 19.95 4.32 16.11
CA GLU A 67 20.50 5.09 17.23
C GLU A 67 19.78 4.79 18.54
N TYR A 68 18.44 4.75 18.53
CA TYR A 68 17.64 4.37 19.69
C TYR A 68 17.98 2.96 20.19
N VAL A 69 18.01 1.95 19.30
CA VAL A 69 18.31 0.56 19.67
C VAL A 69 19.74 0.40 20.23
N LYS A 70 20.68 1.25 19.81
CA LYS A 70 22.05 1.28 20.36
C LYS A 70 22.17 2.00 21.70
N SER A 71 21.15 2.74 22.12
CA SER A 71 21.18 3.52 23.36
C SER A 71 21.03 2.65 24.60
N ASP A 72 21.57 3.13 25.73
CA ASP A 72 21.39 2.49 27.04
C ASP A 72 19.92 2.49 27.48
N GLU A 73 19.11 3.46 27.02
CA GLU A 73 17.67 3.51 27.29
C GLU A 73 16.97 2.27 26.73
N TYR A 74 17.29 1.88 25.49
CA TYR A 74 16.75 0.67 24.89
C TYR A 74 17.16 -0.58 25.65
N VAL A 75 18.42 -0.65 26.11
CA VAL A 75 18.91 -1.77 26.94
C VAL A 75 18.11 -1.87 28.23
N GLU A 76 17.88 -0.75 28.91
CA GLU A 76 17.07 -0.72 30.14
C GLU A 76 15.60 -1.08 29.89
N HIS A 77 15.02 -0.55 28.81
CA HIS A 77 13.65 -0.87 28.41
C HIS A 77 13.49 -2.37 28.12
N TRP A 78 14.38 -2.94 27.30
CA TRP A 78 14.38 -4.36 26.98
C TRP A 78 14.60 -5.23 28.23
N ALA A 79 15.57 -4.86 29.08
CA ALA A 79 15.85 -5.57 30.32
C ALA A 79 14.62 -5.62 31.24
N ARG A 80 13.89 -4.52 31.37
CA ARG A 80 12.69 -4.44 32.22
C ARG A 80 11.47 -5.12 31.59
N LYS A 81 11.22 -4.91 30.30
CA LYS A 81 10.00 -5.36 29.63
C LYS A 81 10.07 -6.81 29.19
N GLU A 82 11.16 -7.20 28.54
CA GLU A 82 11.32 -8.52 27.95
C GLU A 82 12.04 -9.46 28.90
N ALA A 83 13.18 -9.04 29.47
CA ALA A 83 13.98 -9.91 30.34
C ALA A 83 13.52 -9.94 31.81
N LYS A 84 12.54 -9.10 32.20
CA LYS A 84 12.04 -8.92 33.58
C LYS A 84 13.15 -8.68 34.62
N MET A 85 14.25 -8.08 34.19
CA MET A 85 15.39 -7.73 35.03
C MET A 85 15.13 -6.41 35.76
N ALA A 86 15.68 -6.29 36.97
CA ALA A 86 15.64 -5.08 37.79
C ALA A 86 17.08 -4.65 38.14
N LYS A 87 17.30 -3.36 38.41
CA LYS A 87 18.63 -2.88 38.83
C LYS A 87 18.98 -3.41 40.23
N PRO A 88 20.27 -3.46 40.61
CA PRO A 88 20.65 -3.83 41.97
C PRO A 88 19.94 -2.96 43.01
N GLY A 89 19.20 -3.59 43.92
CA GLY A 89 18.39 -2.90 44.95
C GLY A 89 16.93 -2.61 44.57
N GLU A 90 16.53 -2.86 43.32
CA GLU A 90 15.12 -2.82 42.90
C GLU A 90 14.45 -4.20 43.05
N VAL A 91 13.15 -4.22 43.36
CA VAL A 91 12.34 -5.45 43.43
C VAL A 91 11.42 -5.50 42.22
N ALA A 92 11.59 -6.52 41.36
CA ALA A 92 10.69 -6.75 40.23
C ALA A 92 9.34 -7.29 40.74
N VAL A 93 8.28 -6.50 40.58
CA VAL A 93 6.90 -6.92 40.90
C VAL A 93 6.21 -7.31 39.60
N VAL A 94 5.75 -8.55 39.51
CA VAL A 94 4.92 -9.04 38.41
C VAL A 94 3.46 -9.08 38.90
N PRO A 95 2.57 -8.20 38.42
CA PRO A 95 1.16 -8.26 38.78
C PRO A 95 0.56 -9.58 38.28
N LEU A 96 0.02 -10.38 39.20
CA LEU A 96 -0.81 -11.53 38.88
C LEU A 96 -2.21 -11.03 38.49
N THR A 97 -2.35 -10.44 37.31
CA THR A 97 -3.68 -10.20 36.74
C THR A 97 -4.12 -11.52 36.10
N GLY A 98 -4.87 -12.33 36.84
CA GLY A 98 -5.33 -13.63 36.36
C GLY A 98 -5.60 -14.69 37.42
N MET A 99 -5.62 -14.39 38.72
CA MET A 99 -6.47 -15.18 39.62
C MET A 99 -7.91 -14.74 39.35
N GLU A 100 -8.50 -15.29 38.28
CA GLU A 100 -9.91 -15.62 38.37
C GLU A 100 -10.06 -16.39 39.68
N GLU A 101 -10.91 -15.89 40.58
CA GLU A 101 -11.31 -16.62 41.77
C GLU A 101 -11.72 -18.02 41.30
N GLU A 102 -10.93 -19.04 41.65
CA GLU A 102 -11.37 -20.42 41.54
C GLU A 102 -12.71 -20.47 42.29
N PRO A 103 -13.84 -20.73 41.62
CA PRO A 103 -15.10 -20.84 42.32
C PRO A 103 -14.92 -22.04 43.25
N ASN A 104 -15.20 -21.83 44.52
CA ASN A 104 -15.22 -22.87 45.54
C ASN A 104 -16.09 -24.06 45.05
N ILE A 105 -15.47 -25.11 44.50
CA ILE A 105 -16.16 -26.35 44.11
C ILE A 105 -16.17 -27.28 45.32
N ASP A 106 -16.97 -26.91 46.33
CA ASP A 106 -17.57 -27.92 47.18
C ASP A 106 -18.96 -28.23 46.63
N ALA A 107 -19.10 -29.49 46.21
CA ALA A 107 -20.34 -30.22 45.92
C ALA A 107 -21.15 -29.82 44.65
N GLN A 108 -20.73 -30.33 43.50
CA GLN A 108 -21.60 -31.23 42.72
C GLN A 108 -20.81 -31.92 41.59
N SER A 109 -20.55 -33.22 41.78
CA SER A 109 -20.29 -34.12 40.67
C SER A 109 -21.55 -34.18 39.79
N ALA A 110 -21.61 -33.33 38.77
CA ALA A 110 -22.39 -33.58 37.57
C ALA A 110 -21.36 -33.80 36.46
N GLU A 111 -21.23 -35.04 36.04
CA GLU A 111 -20.44 -35.45 34.89
C GLU A 111 -20.84 -34.57 33.70
N PRO A 112 -19.93 -33.78 33.11
CA PRO A 112 -20.26 -32.97 31.96
C PRO A 112 -20.71 -33.91 30.84
N PRO A 113 -21.79 -33.63 30.09
CA PRO A 113 -22.06 -34.40 28.89
C PRO A 113 -20.80 -34.30 28.04
N ALA A 114 -20.24 -35.45 27.66
CA ALA A 114 -19.12 -35.51 26.74
C ALA A 114 -19.55 -34.76 25.47
N SER A 115 -19.16 -33.49 25.37
CA SER A 115 -19.20 -32.77 24.11
C SER A 115 -18.19 -33.48 23.23
N GLU A 116 -18.68 -34.37 22.38
CA GLU A 116 -17.94 -34.87 21.23
C GLU A 116 -17.62 -33.65 20.35
N SER A 117 -16.56 -32.93 20.72
CA SER A 117 -15.99 -31.87 19.89
C SER A 117 -15.43 -32.56 18.67
N ARG A 118 -16.25 -32.63 17.61
CA ARG A 118 -15.79 -33.17 16.35
C ARG A 118 -14.61 -32.31 15.90
N PRO A 119 -13.50 -32.94 15.49
CA PRO A 119 -12.37 -32.17 15.04
C PRO A 119 -12.79 -31.39 13.77
N PHE A 120 -12.40 -30.12 13.72
CA PHE A 120 -12.82 -29.16 12.69
C PHE A 120 -12.75 -29.71 11.25
N TRP A 121 -11.76 -30.55 10.94
CA TRP A 121 -11.61 -31.14 9.60
C TRP A 121 -12.80 -32.00 9.15
N VAL A 122 -13.56 -32.60 10.09
CA VAL A 122 -14.77 -33.38 9.79
C VAL A 122 -15.88 -32.47 9.28
N GLU A 123 -16.01 -31.27 9.86
CA GLU A 123 -16.98 -30.26 9.42
C GLU A 123 -16.65 -29.76 8.01
N TRP A 124 -15.36 -29.48 7.76
CA TRP A 124 -14.89 -29.09 6.43
C TRP A 124 -15.11 -30.18 5.38
N TRP A 125 -14.94 -31.45 5.75
CA TRP A 125 -15.13 -32.57 4.84
C TRP A 125 -16.60 -32.77 4.46
N GLU A 126 -17.52 -32.66 5.41
CA GLU A 126 -18.96 -32.75 5.12
C GLU A 126 -19.46 -31.62 4.23
N LEU A 127 -18.98 -30.38 4.44
CA LEU A 127 -19.33 -29.24 3.58
C LEU A 127 -18.95 -29.44 2.10
N VAL A 128 -17.86 -30.16 1.84
CA VAL A 128 -17.35 -30.40 0.48
C VAL A 128 -18.09 -31.56 -0.20
N PHE A 129 -18.40 -32.63 0.53
CA PHE A 129 -18.88 -33.89 -0.06
C PHE A 129 -20.34 -34.23 0.23
N ASN A 130 -20.98 -33.52 1.17
CA ASN A 130 -22.36 -33.73 1.55
C ASN A 130 -23.13 -32.40 1.52
N PRO A 131 -23.37 -31.80 0.33
CA PRO A 131 -24.00 -30.47 0.18
C PRO A 131 -25.49 -30.44 0.59
N THR A 132 -26.01 -31.54 1.14
CA THR A 132 -27.40 -31.66 1.60
C THR A 132 -27.43 -32.30 2.99
N GLY A 133 -27.32 -31.46 4.02
CA GLY A 133 -27.71 -31.84 5.38
C GLY A 133 -27.80 -30.62 6.30
N PRO A 134 -28.82 -30.59 7.16
CA PRO A 134 -30.21 -30.19 6.87
C PRO A 134 -30.38 -28.80 6.25
#